data_AF-M7SKQ6-F1
#
_entry.id   AF-M7SKQ6-F1
#
_cell.length_a   1.000
_cell.length_b   1.000
_cell.length_c   1.000
_cell.angle_alpha   90.00
_cell.angle_beta   90.00
_cell.angle_gamma   90.00
#
_symmetry.space_group_name_H-M   'P 1'
#
loop_
_entity.id
_entity.type
_entity.pdbx_description
1 polymer ?
#
loop_
_entity_poly.entity_id
_entity_poly.type
_entity_poly.pdbx_seq_one_letter_code
_entity_poly.pdbx_strand_id
1 'polypeptide(L)'
;MIPGSGLPTGAYDEINQISFRPDGTYNSVVAYSFVAKISPTTEFKFAILFDFQDYRRGPRPVMIDKSSPASKLLYLLLLRHSDEPMSWIDVDEELPEISSLGHGLRFKVEAPYVPPVGNPLFDALGISAKQLLRYFGRNHRFEFLRSLHSPTGGVLLCNERTPNGLAIQRRLAIKHGLKTSIDADIQTEINILLRLIGAEHIIQLVPIVPVGAVLGRRALGRPFFIMEVTQGGPIGDWVGEDFDDYELWSIFICLIRGLIPMAYPIPPGPVQYIDFGLSTIEVNTLEAIADNLHQVGTIMMSLVTKYDYSLDVTFPGNFQDVVVRWGNAGATQSVETHAPKELVNHPNISLDMKEAIIRCLATDWQDRPSMYDILGLCQSWLFARRVTRRRTPALRFNAPDGT
;
A
#
# COMPACT_ATOMS: atom_id res chain seq x y z
N MET A 1 8.60 -10.09 75.94
CA MET A 1 7.91 -9.05 75.16
C MET A 1 8.95 -8.34 74.30
N ILE A 2 8.53 -7.86 73.13
CA ILE A 2 9.32 -7.43 71.95
C ILE A 2 9.74 -8.62 71.05
N PRO A 3 9.02 -8.85 69.92
CA PRO A 3 9.45 -9.73 68.85
C PRO A 3 10.51 -9.04 68.00
N GLY A 4 11.54 -9.81 67.63
CA GLY A 4 12.64 -9.38 66.80
C GLY A 4 12.39 -9.52 65.28
N SER A 5 13.41 -9.03 64.58
CA SER A 5 13.84 -9.32 63.20
C SER A 5 12.93 -8.92 62.03
N GLY A 6 13.42 -7.93 61.27
CA GLY A 6 13.06 -7.69 59.87
C GLY A 6 13.46 -6.30 59.36
N LEU A 7 14.71 -6.12 58.93
CA LEU A 7 15.16 -5.01 58.06
C LEU A 7 15.70 -5.64 56.75
N PRO A 8 15.88 -4.94 55.61
CA PRO A 8 15.28 -3.68 55.09
C PRO A 8 14.93 -3.76 53.57
N THR A 9 14.23 -2.77 52.97
CA THR A 9 14.45 -2.32 51.56
C THR A 9 13.56 -1.12 51.16
N GLY A 10 14.20 0.02 50.95
CA GLY A 10 13.66 1.22 50.31
C GLY A 10 14.85 2.10 49.93
N ALA A 11 14.84 2.73 48.75
CA ALA A 11 15.91 3.62 48.32
C ALA A 11 15.88 4.89 49.18
N TYR A 12 16.62 4.87 50.28
CA TYR A 12 16.88 6.02 51.13
C TYR A 12 18.17 6.67 50.66
N ASP A 13 18.09 7.89 50.13
CA ASP A 13 19.26 8.71 49.85
C ASP A 13 19.60 9.51 51.13
N GLU A 14 20.61 9.02 51.85
CA GLU A 14 21.10 9.57 53.11
C GLU A 14 21.63 11.01 52.98
N ILE A 15 22.04 11.43 51.79
CA ILE A 15 22.68 12.75 51.60
C ILE A 15 21.62 13.85 51.49
N ASN A 16 20.45 13.55 50.91
CA ASN A 16 19.42 14.54 50.62
C ASN A 16 18.21 14.50 51.57
N GLN A 17 18.11 13.51 52.48
CA GLN A 17 16.99 13.30 53.41
C GLN A 17 15.59 13.31 52.78
N ILE A 18 15.45 12.91 51.51
CA ILE A 18 14.14 12.90 50.83
C ILE A 18 13.56 11.49 50.84
N SER A 19 12.38 11.34 51.43
CA SER A 19 11.58 10.12 51.38
C SER A 19 10.36 10.34 50.48
N PHE A 20 10.16 9.48 49.49
CA PHE A 20 9.01 9.56 48.58
C PHE A 20 8.10 8.35 48.77
N ARG A 21 6.84 8.60 49.13
CA ARG A 21 5.73 7.65 49.02
C ARG A 21 4.63 8.33 48.20
N PRO A 22 4.34 7.89 46.97
CA PRO A 22 3.07 8.22 46.36
C PRO A 22 1.96 7.58 47.22
N ASP A 23 0.95 8.37 47.53
CA ASP A 23 -0.24 8.04 48.30
C ASP A 23 -1.16 7.10 47.50
N GLY A 24 -0.70 5.87 47.33
CA GLY A 24 -1.50 4.64 47.36
C GLY A 24 -2.63 4.46 46.34
N THR A 25 -2.86 5.36 45.38
CA THR A 25 -3.96 5.21 44.43
C THR A 25 -3.52 5.54 43.01
N TYR A 26 -3.47 4.47 42.21
CA TYR A 26 -3.41 4.33 40.76
C TYR A 26 -3.17 5.60 39.92
N ASN A 27 -2.05 5.60 39.18
CA ASN A 27 -1.59 6.55 38.14
C ASN A 27 -0.70 7.71 38.61
N SER A 28 0.57 7.46 38.90
CA SER A 28 1.53 8.55 39.10
C SER A 28 2.82 8.32 38.33
N VAL A 29 2.82 8.71 37.06
CA VAL A 29 4.02 9.26 36.43
C VAL A 29 4.11 10.70 36.94
N VAL A 30 5.22 11.06 37.60
CA VAL A 30 5.39 12.40 38.17
C VAL A 30 6.49 13.13 37.39
N ALA A 31 6.16 14.30 36.85
CA ALA A 31 7.11 15.16 36.16
C ALA A 31 7.51 16.34 37.06
N TYR A 32 8.81 16.55 37.24
CA TYR A 32 9.35 17.72 37.94
C TYR A 32 10.15 18.57 36.97
N SER A 33 9.92 19.88 36.97
CA SER A 33 10.73 20.84 36.22
C SER A 33 11.78 21.46 37.14
N PHE A 34 12.99 21.56 36.65
CA PHE A 34 14.13 22.14 37.34
C PHE A 34 14.72 23.30 36.53
N VAL A 35 15.34 24.22 37.24
CA VAL A 35 16.13 25.31 36.68
C VAL A 35 17.47 25.33 37.42
N ALA A 36 18.55 25.00 36.73
CA ALA A 36 19.91 25.07 37.25
C ALA A 36 20.60 26.31 36.70
N LYS A 37 21.25 27.12 37.55
CA LYS A 37 22.09 28.23 37.10
C LYS A 37 23.50 27.72 36.82
N ILE A 38 23.91 27.79 35.55
CA ILE A 38 25.27 27.41 35.12
C ILE A 38 26.21 28.60 35.29
N SER A 39 25.70 29.82 35.11
CA SER A 39 26.43 31.08 35.33
C SER A 39 25.46 32.16 35.84
N PRO A 40 25.95 33.35 36.25
CA PRO A 40 25.07 34.46 36.67
C PRO A 40 24.04 34.88 35.61
N THR A 41 24.31 34.61 34.33
CA THR A 41 23.46 34.99 33.20
C THR A 41 22.90 33.80 32.43
N THR A 42 23.25 32.56 32.81
CA THR A 42 22.85 31.35 32.07
C THR A 42 22.09 30.38 32.97
N GLU A 43 20.83 30.16 32.62
CA GLU A 43 19.95 29.19 33.24
C GLU A 43 19.71 28.00 32.32
N PHE A 44 19.75 26.81 32.91
CA PHE A 44 19.50 25.52 32.28
C PHE A 44 18.23 24.94 32.84
N LYS A 45 17.19 24.88 32.02
CA LYS A 45 15.91 24.32 32.41
C LYS A 45 15.86 22.87 31.95
N PHE A 46 15.38 21.96 32.79
CA PHE A 46 15.19 20.55 32.42
C PHE A 46 14.00 19.97 33.17
N ALA A 47 13.55 18.78 32.79
CA ALA A 47 12.53 18.05 33.54
C ALA A 47 12.97 16.61 33.77
N ILE A 48 12.55 16.03 34.90
CA ILE A 48 12.73 14.62 35.21
C ILE A 48 11.35 14.00 35.37
N LEU A 49 11.12 12.90 34.64
CA LEU A 49 9.95 12.06 34.76
C LEU A 49 10.30 10.85 35.63
N PHE A 50 9.50 10.59 36.65
CA PHE A 50 9.59 9.41 37.49
C PHE A 50 8.36 8.54 37.26
N ASP A 51 8.61 7.31 36.80
CA ASP A 51 7.58 6.28 36.64
C ASP A 51 7.69 5.28 37.81
N PHE A 52 6.60 5.16 38.57
CA PHE A 52 6.50 4.30 39.73
C PHE A 52 5.74 2.99 39.46
N GLN A 53 5.41 2.69 38.20
CA GLN A 53 4.54 1.56 37.86
C GLN A 53 5.26 0.19 37.80
N ASP A 54 6.59 0.14 37.66
CA ASP A 54 7.39 -1.09 37.80
C ASP A 54 8.07 -1.19 39.18
N TYR A 55 7.28 -1.57 40.19
CA TYR A 55 7.74 -1.71 41.58
C TYR A 55 8.93 -2.66 41.77
N ARG A 56 9.26 -3.51 40.78
CA ARG A 56 10.33 -4.52 40.92
C ARG A 56 11.72 -4.02 40.50
N ARG A 57 11.80 -2.94 39.71
CA ARG A 57 13.08 -2.45 39.15
C ARG A 57 13.49 -1.05 39.62
N GLY A 58 12.65 -0.40 40.42
CA GLY A 58 12.85 0.98 40.89
C GLY A 58 12.60 2.01 39.78
N PRO A 59 12.32 3.27 40.14
CA PRO A 59 12.07 4.32 39.16
C PRO A 59 13.32 4.57 38.32
N ARG A 60 13.16 4.64 37.00
CA ARG A 60 14.26 4.97 36.08
C ARG A 60 14.14 6.44 35.68
N PRO A 61 15.02 7.33 36.17
CA PRO A 61 15.00 8.73 35.75
C PRO A 61 15.52 8.83 34.31
N VAL A 62 14.78 9.58 33.49
CA VAL A 62 15.25 10.01 32.16
C VAL A 62 15.42 11.52 32.22
N MET A 63 16.64 11.98 31.89
CA MET A 63 17.01 13.39 31.93
C MET A 63 16.91 13.99 30.52
N ILE A 64 16.22 15.12 30.41
CA ILE A 64 16.01 15.81 29.13
C ILE A 64 16.60 17.22 29.20
N ASP A 65 17.66 17.46 28.42
CA ASP A 65 18.37 18.74 28.30
C ASP A 65 17.66 19.68 27.31
N LYS A 66 17.25 20.88 27.76
CA LYS A 66 16.52 21.88 26.94
C LYS A 66 17.40 22.86 26.15
N SER A 67 18.73 22.83 26.33
CA SER A 67 19.65 23.83 25.76
C SER A 67 20.59 23.28 24.68
N SER A 68 20.67 21.95 24.56
CA SER A 68 21.41 21.30 23.49
C SER A 68 20.53 21.13 22.24
N PRO A 69 20.86 21.75 21.09
CA PRO A 69 20.14 21.48 19.82
C PRO A 69 20.31 20.04 19.31
N ALA A 70 21.23 19.25 19.92
CA ALA A 70 21.34 17.82 19.69
C ALA A 70 20.39 16.98 20.56
N SER A 71 19.92 17.54 21.69
CA SER A 71 18.88 16.94 22.52
C SER A 71 17.52 17.32 21.97
N LYS A 72 17.11 16.66 20.89
CA LYS A 72 15.74 16.80 20.41
C LYS A 72 14.81 16.17 21.43
N LEU A 73 13.78 16.91 21.86
CA LEU A 73 12.65 16.39 22.61
C LEU A 73 11.78 15.59 21.63
N LEU A 74 12.31 14.47 21.15
CA LEU A 74 11.78 13.82 19.96
C LEU A 74 10.53 12.98 20.25
N TYR A 75 10.31 12.56 21.50
CA TYR A 75 9.19 11.70 21.85
C TYR A 75 8.77 11.81 23.32
N LEU A 76 7.46 11.79 23.57
CA LEU A 76 6.89 11.50 24.88
C LEU A 76 6.53 10.01 24.95
N LEU A 77 7.10 9.28 25.92
CA LEU A 77 6.79 7.86 26.14
C LEU A 77 5.51 7.75 26.99
N LEU A 78 4.41 7.36 26.36
CA LEU A 78 3.17 7.01 27.07
C LEU A 78 3.04 5.48 27.11
N LEU A 79 3.33 4.90 28.26
CA LEU A 79 3.08 3.49 28.52
C LEU A 79 1.63 3.32 28.99
N ARG A 80 0.89 2.44 28.30
CA ARG A 80 -0.42 1.91 28.71
C ARG A 80 -0.32 0.40 28.90
N HIS A 81 -1.41 -0.20 29.40
CA HIS A 81 -1.60 -1.58 29.86
C HIS A 81 -0.73 -2.65 29.18
N SER A 82 -0.44 -3.74 29.90
CA SER A 82 0.38 -4.90 29.48
C SER A 82 -0.02 -5.56 28.16
N ASP A 83 -1.19 -5.23 27.63
CA ASP A 83 -1.83 -5.90 26.50
C ASP A 83 -1.97 -4.95 25.28
N GLU A 84 -1.54 -3.69 25.42
CA GLU A 84 -1.58 -2.66 24.36
C GLU A 84 -0.14 -2.32 23.89
N PRO A 85 0.09 -2.20 22.57
CA PRO A 85 1.40 -1.83 22.05
C PRO A 85 1.75 -0.37 22.38
N MET A 86 3.02 -0.15 22.66
CA MET A 86 3.64 1.14 22.98
C MET A 86 3.33 2.20 21.90
N SER A 87 2.97 3.41 22.33
CA SER A 87 2.67 4.53 21.42
C SER A 87 3.61 5.71 21.65
N TRP A 88 4.06 6.31 20.56
CA TRP A 88 4.92 7.49 20.53
C TRP A 88 4.08 8.71 20.15
N ILE A 89 4.19 9.80 20.90
CA ILE A 89 3.62 11.09 20.51
C ILE A 89 4.77 12.04 20.18
N ASP A 90 4.75 12.52 18.94
CA ASP A 90 5.57 13.63 18.48
C ASP A 90 4.96 14.91 19.08
N VAL A 91 5.72 15.55 19.94
CA VAL A 91 5.41 16.87 20.47
C VAL A 91 6.39 17.78 19.76
N ASP A 92 5.89 18.60 18.83
CA ASP A 92 6.65 19.61 18.08
C ASP A 92 7.42 20.57 19.03
N GLU A 93 7.86 21.74 18.57
CA GLU A 93 8.68 22.68 19.35
C GLU A 93 8.00 23.26 20.63
N GLU A 94 6.72 22.97 20.90
CA GLU A 94 5.99 23.43 22.09
C GLU A 94 5.80 22.32 23.14
N LEU A 95 6.38 22.54 24.34
CA LEU A 95 6.20 21.66 25.49
C LEU A 95 4.75 21.70 26.03
N PRO A 96 4.17 20.58 26.48
CA PRO A 96 2.91 20.57 27.22
C PRO A 96 2.98 21.42 28.50
N GLU A 97 1.92 22.16 28.80
CA GLU A 97 1.78 22.91 30.04
C GLU A 97 1.52 21.95 31.22
N ILE A 98 2.32 22.04 32.28
CA ILE A 98 2.08 21.26 33.50
C ILE A 98 1.06 22.02 34.35
N SER A 99 -0.11 21.42 34.56
CA SER A 99 -1.17 21.98 35.41
C SER A 99 -0.66 22.16 36.84
N SER A 100 -0.68 23.41 37.34
CA SER A 100 -0.28 23.77 38.70
C SER A 100 -1.14 23.10 39.79
N LEU A 101 -2.36 22.68 39.45
CA LEU A 101 -3.34 22.11 40.38
C LEU A 101 -3.35 20.58 40.47
N GLY A 102 -2.47 19.88 39.76
CA GLY A 102 -2.47 18.40 39.82
C GLY A 102 -1.33 17.68 39.12
N HIS A 103 -0.26 18.37 38.74
CA HIS A 103 0.92 17.81 38.06
C HIS A 103 0.61 17.05 36.75
N GLY A 104 -0.61 17.16 36.22
CA GLY A 104 -1.00 16.59 34.93
C GLY A 104 -0.49 17.42 33.77
N LEU A 105 0.03 16.75 32.74
CA LEU A 105 0.42 17.35 31.46
C LEU A 105 -0.84 17.75 30.68
N ARG A 106 -0.96 19.02 30.30
CA ARG A 106 -1.97 19.53 29.37
C ARG A 106 -1.33 19.85 28.03
N PHE A 107 -1.88 19.28 26.97
CA PHE A 107 -1.46 19.56 25.61
C PHE A 107 -2.38 20.62 25.01
N LYS A 108 -1.81 21.64 24.34
CA LYS A 108 -2.54 22.40 23.34
C LYS A 108 -2.74 21.48 22.14
N VAL A 109 -3.89 20.83 22.09
CA VAL A 109 -4.33 20.19 20.85
C VAL A 109 -4.68 21.35 19.93
N GLU A 110 -3.87 21.64 18.90
CA GLU A 110 -4.30 22.51 17.80
C GLU A 110 -5.69 22.08 17.39
N ALA A 111 -6.60 23.05 17.22
CA ALA A 111 -7.99 22.75 16.91
C ALA A 111 -8.00 21.71 15.78
N PRO A 112 -8.63 20.53 15.99
CA PRO A 112 -8.55 19.43 15.05
C PRO A 112 -8.92 19.98 13.67
N TYR A 113 -8.16 19.64 12.62
CA TYR A 113 -8.47 20.06 11.25
C TYR A 113 -9.99 20.03 11.05
N VAL A 114 -10.58 21.22 11.07
CA VAL A 114 -12.01 21.42 10.82
C VAL A 114 -12.04 21.68 9.32
N PRO A 115 -12.44 20.70 8.50
CA PRO A 115 -12.63 20.98 7.08
C PRO A 115 -13.55 22.20 6.97
N PRO A 116 -13.34 23.08 5.99
CA PRO A 116 -14.15 24.29 5.83
C PRO A 116 -15.63 23.92 5.96
N VAL A 117 -16.32 24.54 6.92
CA VAL A 117 -17.76 24.29 7.15
C VAL A 117 -18.48 24.61 5.84
N GLY A 118 -19.21 23.63 5.31
CA GLY A 118 -19.90 23.74 4.02
C GLY A 118 -19.08 23.33 2.80
N ASN A 119 -17.99 22.57 2.94
CA ASN A 119 -17.35 21.93 1.79
C ASN A 119 -18.22 20.75 1.31
N PRO A 120 -18.92 20.87 0.16
CA PRO A 120 -19.86 19.83 -0.30
C PRO A 120 -19.15 18.50 -0.58
N LEU A 121 -17.85 18.54 -0.93
CA LEU A 121 -17.04 17.35 -1.14
C LEU A 121 -16.82 16.58 0.17
N PHE A 122 -16.66 17.26 1.31
CA PHE A 122 -16.47 16.60 2.60
C PHE A 122 -17.78 16.00 3.12
N ASP A 123 -18.89 16.72 2.95
CA ASP A 123 -20.19 16.27 3.44
C ASP A 123 -20.71 15.03 2.71
N ALA A 124 -20.40 14.90 1.42
CA ALA A 124 -20.68 13.73 0.59
C ALA A 124 -19.88 12.47 0.98
N LEU A 125 -18.86 12.57 1.83
CA LEU A 125 -18.03 11.43 2.21
C LEU A 125 -18.73 10.53 3.24
N GLY A 126 -18.58 9.21 3.06
CA GLY A 126 -18.96 8.22 4.07
C GLY A 126 -18.17 8.39 5.37
N ILE A 127 -18.71 7.85 6.48
CA ILE A 127 -18.12 7.97 7.83
C ILE A 127 -16.64 7.57 7.85
N SER A 128 -16.27 6.51 7.14
CA SER A 128 -14.89 6.02 7.12
C SER A 128 -13.94 6.89 6.32
N ALA A 129 -14.38 7.50 5.23
CA ALA A 129 -13.58 8.51 4.52
C ALA A 129 -13.34 9.75 5.41
N LYS A 130 -14.35 10.20 6.16
CA LYS A 130 -14.21 11.31 7.12
C LYS A 130 -13.22 10.97 8.24
N GLN A 131 -13.23 9.74 8.74
CA GLN A 131 -12.28 9.25 9.75
C GLN A 131 -10.85 9.18 9.22
N LEU A 132 -10.65 8.65 8.01
CA LEU A 132 -9.36 8.62 7.33
C LEU A 132 -8.82 10.03 7.09
N LEU A 133 -9.67 10.94 6.62
CA LEU A 133 -9.26 12.34 6.43
C LEU A 133 -8.89 13.03 7.72
N ARG A 134 -9.60 12.78 8.82
CA ARG A 134 -9.20 13.30 10.13
C ARG A 134 -7.88 12.70 10.60
N TYR A 135 -7.64 11.42 10.34
CA TYR A 135 -6.39 10.76 10.68
C TYR A 135 -5.21 11.33 9.89
N PHE A 136 -5.32 11.40 8.56
CA PHE A 136 -4.27 11.94 7.70
C PHE A 136 -4.10 13.45 7.82
N GLY A 137 -5.20 14.21 7.94
CA GLY A 137 -5.17 15.66 8.05
C GLY A 137 -4.63 16.20 9.39
N ARG A 138 -4.52 15.35 10.42
CA ARG A 138 -3.82 15.70 11.67
C ARG A 138 -2.30 15.65 11.54
N ASN A 139 -1.79 15.00 10.50
CA ASN A 139 -0.37 14.91 10.25
C ASN A 139 -0.04 15.85 9.08
N HIS A 140 0.67 16.94 9.39
CA HIS A 140 1.06 17.98 8.42
C HIS A 140 1.84 17.44 7.21
N ARG A 141 2.35 16.21 7.30
CA ARG A 141 3.00 15.51 6.19
C ARG A 141 2.03 15.12 5.09
N PHE A 142 0.74 14.95 5.36
CA PHE A 142 -0.24 14.52 4.34
C PHE A 142 -1.16 15.65 3.94
N GLU A 143 -1.27 15.88 2.64
CA GLU A 143 -2.18 16.85 2.04
C GLU A 143 -3.22 16.11 1.21
N PHE A 144 -4.49 16.21 1.61
CA PHE A 144 -5.58 15.60 0.87
C PHE A 144 -5.84 16.33 -0.45
N LEU A 145 -5.99 15.57 -1.53
CA LEU A 145 -6.29 16.11 -2.85
C LEU A 145 -7.77 15.96 -3.21
N ARG A 146 -8.24 14.71 -3.30
CA ARG A 146 -9.61 14.38 -3.70
C ARG A 146 -9.99 12.96 -3.31
N SER A 147 -11.29 12.70 -3.25
CA SER A 147 -11.83 11.35 -3.08
C SER A 147 -12.36 10.84 -4.42
N LEU A 148 -12.00 9.61 -4.79
CA LEU A 148 -12.57 8.87 -5.89
C LEU A 148 -13.54 7.85 -5.29
N HIS A 149 -14.79 7.89 -5.75
CA HIS A 149 -15.84 7.00 -5.24
C HIS A 149 -16.23 5.99 -6.31
N SER A 150 -16.39 4.74 -5.90
CA SER A 150 -17.12 3.73 -6.66
C SER A 150 -18.33 3.26 -5.85
N PRO A 151 -19.32 2.57 -6.46
CA PRO A 151 -20.47 2.02 -5.74
C PRO A 151 -20.09 1.07 -4.60
N THR A 152 -18.92 0.44 -4.71
CA THR A 152 -18.42 -0.59 -3.79
C THR A 152 -17.31 -0.08 -2.88
N GLY A 153 -16.54 0.95 -3.25
CA GLY A 153 -15.37 1.38 -2.47
C GLY A 153 -15.04 2.86 -2.60
N GLY A 154 -14.00 3.28 -1.87
CA GLY A 154 -13.47 4.64 -1.93
C GLY A 154 -11.95 4.63 -2.00
N VAL A 155 -11.39 5.58 -2.75
CA VAL A 155 -9.96 5.86 -2.79
C VAL A 155 -9.75 7.33 -2.44
N LEU A 156 -8.99 7.60 -1.40
CA LEU A 156 -8.55 8.96 -1.08
C LEU A 156 -7.18 9.19 -1.72
N LEU A 157 -7.05 10.27 -2.48
CA LEU A 157 -5.77 10.70 -3.04
C LEU A 157 -5.15 11.76 -2.13
N CYS A 158 -3.89 11.56 -1.77
CA CYS A 158 -3.13 12.46 -0.91
C CYS A 158 -1.73 12.69 -1.48
N ASN A 159 -1.16 13.88 -1.28
CA ASN A 159 0.29 14.06 -1.34
C ASN A 159 0.89 13.69 0.01
N GLU A 160 2.00 12.98 0.00
CA GLU A 160 2.91 12.89 1.14
C GLU A 160 4.05 13.88 0.92
N ARG A 161 4.28 14.77 1.88
CA ARG A 161 5.35 15.75 1.87
C ARG A 161 6.62 15.15 2.51
N THR A 162 7.76 15.73 2.16
CA THR A 162 9.04 15.44 2.82
C THR A 162 8.95 15.78 4.31
N PRO A 163 9.83 15.24 5.18
CA PRO A 163 9.77 15.50 6.62
C PRO A 163 9.82 16.98 7.02
N ASN A 164 10.38 17.85 6.18
CA ASN A 164 10.40 19.31 6.39
C ASN A 164 9.15 20.03 5.84
N GLY A 165 8.16 19.31 5.29
CA GLY A 165 6.93 19.85 4.73
C GLY A 165 7.07 20.61 3.39
N LEU A 166 8.29 20.86 2.91
CA LEU A 166 8.52 21.79 1.80
C LEU A 166 8.22 21.19 0.42
N ALA A 167 8.56 19.92 0.19
CA ALA A 167 8.41 19.27 -1.11
C ALA A 167 7.41 18.11 -1.05
N ILE A 168 6.75 17.82 -2.16
CA ILE A 168 5.97 16.59 -2.31
C ILE A 168 6.97 15.44 -2.49
N GLN A 169 6.96 14.50 -1.56
CA GLN A 169 7.78 13.29 -1.62
C GLN A 169 7.16 12.28 -2.60
N ARG A 170 5.85 12.02 -2.52
CA ARG A 170 5.11 11.14 -3.44
C ARG A 170 3.60 11.37 -3.35
N ARG A 171 2.87 10.80 -4.31
CA ARG A 171 1.40 10.78 -4.31
C ARG A 171 0.91 9.42 -3.86
N LEU A 172 -0.06 9.40 -2.96
CA LEU A 172 -0.61 8.21 -2.35
C LEU A 172 -2.09 8.04 -2.69
N ALA A 173 -2.50 6.79 -2.91
CA ALA A 173 -3.88 6.36 -2.96
C ALA A 173 -4.18 5.50 -1.72
N ILE A 174 -5.22 5.87 -0.98
CA ILE A 174 -5.68 5.19 0.23
C ILE A 174 -7.00 4.51 -0.10
N LYS A 175 -6.98 3.20 -0.33
CA LYS A 175 -8.19 2.42 -0.63
C LYS A 175 -8.86 1.97 0.66
N HIS A 176 -10.17 2.14 0.73
CA HIS A 176 -10.97 1.77 1.89
C HIS A 176 -12.41 1.38 1.50
N GLY A 177 -13.06 0.61 2.36
CA GLY A 177 -14.49 0.28 2.20
C GLY A 177 -15.38 1.48 2.54
N LEU A 178 -16.39 1.76 1.72
CA LEU A 178 -17.45 2.71 2.07
C LEU A 178 -18.48 2.08 3.02
N LYS A 179 -18.75 0.78 2.84
CA LYS A 179 -19.69 -0.03 3.64
C LYS A 179 -18.95 -1.19 4.31
N THR A 180 -19.40 -1.62 5.49
CA THR A 180 -18.77 -2.72 6.24
C THR A 180 -18.80 -4.04 5.48
N SER A 181 -19.76 -4.23 4.58
CA SER A 181 -19.83 -5.40 3.70
C SER A 181 -18.61 -5.57 2.79
N ILE A 182 -17.86 -4.49 2.53
CA ILE A 182 -16.70 -4.46 1.64
C ILE A 182 -15.37 -4.59 2.42
N ASP A 183 -15.43 -4.58 3.76
CA ASP A 183 -14.23 -4.70 4.59
C ASP A 183 -13.53 -6.06 4.39
N ALA A 184 -14.31 -7.11 4.12
CA ALA A 184 -13.76 -8.43 3.79
C ALA A 184 -12.93 -8.38 2.50
N ASP A 185 -13.44 -7.75 1.45
CA ASP A 185 -12.77 -7.61 0.14
C ASP A 185 -11.46 -6.82 0.28
N ILE A 186 -11.49 -5.68 0.98
CA ILE A 186 -10.29 -4.89 1.27
C ILE A 186 -9.26 -5.71 2.06
N GLN A 187 -9.72 -6.50 3.03
CA GLN A 187 -8.82 -7.33 3.83
C GLN A 187 -8.21 -8.48 3.02
N THR A 188 -8.99 -9.08 2.11
CA THR A 188 -8.50 -10.07 1.14
C THR A 188 -7.42 -9.48 0.24
N GLU A 189 -7.67 -8.30 -0.32
CA GLU A 189 -6.71 -7.58 -1.15
C GLU A 189 -5.41 -7.27 -0.40
N ILE A 190 -5.50 -6.78 0.84
CA ILE A 190 -4.32 -6.58 1.70
C ILE A 190 -3.53 -7.87 1.86
N ASN A 191 -4.21 -8.99 2.13
CA ASN A 191 -3.54 -10.27 2.35
C ASN A 191 -2.83 -10.77 1.08
N ILE A 192 -3.42 -10.54 -0.10
CA ILE A 192 -2.81 -10.89 -1.39
C ILE A 192 -1.60 -9.99 -1.65
N LEU A 193 -1.75 -8.67 -1.52
CA LEU A 193 -0.66 -7.72 -1.75
C LEU A 193 0.53 -7.95 -0.81
N LEU A 194 0.29 -8.36 0.44
CA LEU A 194 1.35 -8.76 1.38
C LEU A 194 2.11 -10.01 0.94
N ARG A 195 1.49 -10.92 0.19
CA ARG A 195 2.15 -12.11 -0.37
C ARG A 195 2.94 -11.79 -1.64
N LEU A 196 2.59 -10.71 -2.33
CA LEU A 196 3.19 -10.25 -3.58
C LEU A 196 4.20 -9.11 -3.36
N ILE A 197 4.72 -8.96 -2.13
CA ILE A 197 5.75 -7.95 -1.85
C ILE A 197 6.98 -8.22 -2.70
N GLY A 198 7.47 -7.18 -3.38
CA GLY A 198 8.62 -7.26 -4.28
C GLY A 198 8.29 -7.70 -5.71
N ALA A 199 7.03 -8.08 -5.98
CA ALA A 199 6.56 -8.31 -7.34
C ALA A 199 6.40 -6.98 -8.06
N GLU A 200 7.31 -6.65 -8.96
CA GLU A 200 7.44 -5.28 -9.47
C GLU A 200 6.30 -4.81 -10.34
N HIS A 201 5.68 -5.75 -11.03
CA HIS A 201 4.48 -5.55 -11.82
C HIS A 201 3.20 -5.65 -10.99
N ILE A 202 3.29 -5.61 -9.66
CA ILE A 202 2.15 -5.53 -8.76
C ILE A 202 2.35 -4.27 -7.92
N ILE A 203 1.27 -3.50 -7.74
CA ILE A 203 1.36 -2.30 -6.93
C ILE A 203 1.75 -2.67 -5.50
N GLN A 204 2.72 -1.93 -4.95
CA GLN A 204 3.27 -2.26 -3.64
C GLN A 204 2.55 -1.47 -2.55
N LEU A 205 2.32 -2.12 -1.40
CA LEU A 205 1.81 -1.45 -0.22
C LEU A 205 2.85 -0.44 0.28
N VAL A 206 2.41 0.79 0.50
CA VAL A 206 3.24 1.81 1.16
C VAL A 206 3.10 1.60 2.67
N PRO A 207 4.18 1.18 3.37
CA PRO A 207 4.16 1.13 4.81
C PRO A 207 4.05 2.56 5.34
N ILE A 208 2.90 2.90 5.94
CA ILE A 208 2.87 4.03 6.84
C ILE A 208 3.37 3.54 8.18
N VAL A 209 4.61 3.90 8.46
CA VAL A 209 5.21 3.79 9.77
C VAL A 209 4.61 4.92 10.62
N PRO A 210 3.86 4.63 11.69
CA PRO A 210 4.28 5.06 12.99
C PRO A 210 5.37 4.08 13.40
N VAL A 211 6.47 4.55 13.96
CA VAL A 211 7.47 3.67 14.58
C VAL A 211 6.72 2.72 15.52
N GLY A 212 6.58 1.44 15.14
CA GLY A 212 5.94 0.39 15.94
C GLY A 212 4.52 -0.06 15.59
N ALA A 213 3.75 0.59 14.70
CA ALA A 213 2.43 0.06 14.34
C ALA A 213 2.50 -0.85 13.11
N VAL A 214 2.22 -2.13 13.33
CA VAL A 214 2.04 -3.14 12.29
C VAL A 214 1.07 -2.62 11.22
N LEU A 215 1.58 -2.46 10.00
CA LEU A 215 0.88 -2.27 8.73
C LEU A 215 -0.66 -2.40 8.84
N GLY A 216 -1.35 -1.26 8.89
CA GLY A 216 -2.72 -1.12 8.40
C GLY A 216 -3.87 -1.74 9.21
N ARG A 217 -3.70 -2.29 10.42
CA ARG A 217 -4.81 -3.09 10.99
C ARG A 217 -5.90 -2.36 11.77
N ARG A 218 -5.67 -1.26 12.51
CA ARG A 218 -6.71 -0.77 13.45
C ARG A 218 -6.78 0.72 13.80
N ALA A 219 -5.99 1.61 13.18
CA ALA A 219 -6.02 3.03 13.55
C ALA A 219 -7.45 3.64 13.50
N LEU A 220 -8.33 3.06 12.69
CA LEU A 220 -9.73 3.51 12.50
C LEU A 220 -10.78 2.38 12.64
N GLY A 221 -10.41 1.22 13.20
CA GLY A 221 -11.34 0.09 13.41
C GLY A 221 -11.87 -0.60 12.13
N ARG A 222 -11.41 -0.21 10.94
CA ARG A 222 -11.76 -0.81 9.64
C ARG A 222 -10.53 -0.99 8.77
N PRO A 223 -10.48 -1.99 7.87
CA PRO A 223 -9.34 -2.22 7.00
C PRO A 223 -9.24 -1.12 5.94
N PHE A 224 -8.01 -0.69 5.69
CA PHE A 224 -7.62 0.19 4.60
C PHE A 224 -6.17 -0.11 4.24
N PHE A 225 -5.76 0.28 3.04
CA PHE A 225 -4.36 0.21 2.66
C PHE A 225 -3.98 1.35 1.74
N ILE A 226 -2.67 1.50 1.57
CA ILE A 226 -2.07 2.68 0.95
C ILE A 226 -1.07 2.20 -0.06
N MET A 227 -1.06 2.87 -1.18
CA MET A 227 -0.19 2.58 -2.30
C MET A 227 0.26 3.89 -2.94
N GLU A 228 1.34 3.83 -3.70
CA GLU A 228 1.78 4.97 -4.49
C GLU A 228 0.90 5.11 -5.75
N VAL A 229 0.56 6.34 -6.12
CA VAL A 229 -0.18 6.59 -7.36
C VAL A 229 0.77 6.39 -8.53
N THR A 230 0.45 5.44 -9.41
CA THR A 230 1.21 5.23 -10.65
C THR A 230 0.99 6.39 -11.63
N GLN A 231 2.03 6.70 -12.39
CA GLN A 231 1.92 7.67 -13.48
C GLN A 231 1.17 7.02 -14.65
N GLY A 232 0.20 7.72 -15.23
CA GLY A 232 -0.58 7.22 -16.37
C GLY A 232 -2.00 6.76 -16.04
N GLY A 233 -2.36 6.59 -14.77
CA GLY A 233 -3.72 6.20 -14.38
C GLY A 233 -4.04 4.72 -14.67
N PRO A 234 -5.32 4.31 -14.54
CA PRO A 234 -5.75 2.95 -14.85
C PRO A 234 -5.64 2.67 -16.35
N ILE A 235 -5.29 1.43 -16.72
CA ILE A 235 -5.13 1.04 -18.13
C ILE A 235 -6.41 1.17 -18.96
N GLY A 236 -7.59 1.15 -18.32
CA GLY A 236 -8.86 1.41 -18.99
C GLY A 236 -8.93 2.81 -19.61
N ASP A 237 -8.27 3.80 -19.00
CA ASP A 237 -8.20 5.17 -19.54
C ASP A 237 -7.32 5.25 -20.81
N TRP A 238 -6.56 4.19 -21.12
CA TRP A 238 -5.70 4.12 -22.31
C TRP A 238 -6.45 3.58 -23.53
N VAL A 239 -7.66 3.05 -23.34
CA VAL A 239 -8.49 2.58 -24.46
C VAL A 239 -8.93 3.79 -25.30
N GLY A 240 -8.60 3.76 -26.59
CA GLY A 240 -8.84 4.88 -27.52
C GLY A 240 -7.55 5.54 -28.02
N GLU A 241 -6.46 5.42 -27.26
CA GLU A 241 -5.16 5.95 -27.64
C GLU A 241 -4.58 5.25 -28.89
N ASP A 242 -3.72 5.97 -29.62
CA ASP A 242 -3.01 5.44 -30.78
C ASP A 242 -1.68 4.82 -30.36
N PHE A 243 -1.69 3.52 -30.06
CA PHE A 243 -0.47 2.78 -29.81
C PHE A 243 0.09 2.17 -31.09
N ASP A 244 1.40 2.27 -31.28
CA ASP A 244 2.08 1.47 -32.27
C ASP A 244 2.27 0.01 -31.80
N ASP A 245 2.65 -0.87 -32.73
CA ASP A 245 2.85 -2.29 -32.43
C ASP A 245 3.93 -2.50 -31.32
N TYR A 246 4.94 -1.63 -31.23
CA TYR A 246 6.00 -1.74 -30.21
C TYR A 246 5.52 -1.37 -28.81
N GLU A 247 4.74 -0.32 -28.70
CA GLU A 247 4.11 0.10 -27.46
C GLU A 247 3.17 -0.99 -26.96
N LEU A 248 2.36 -1.58 -27.84
CA LEU A 248 1.48 -2.70 -27.49
C LEU A 248 2.26 -3.92 -27.02
N TRP A 249 3.34 -4.33 -27.69
CA TRP A 249 4.19 -5.42 -27.19
C TRP A 249 4.85 -5.10 -25.85
N SER A 250 5.21 -3.83 -25.63
CA SER A 250 5.76 -3.36 -24.36
C SER A 250 4.72 -3.38 -23.24
N ILE A 251 3.46 -3.09 -23.53
CA ILE A 251 2.35 -3.23 -22.57
C ILE A 251 2.11 -4.72 -22.29
N PHE A 252 2.00 -5.54 -23.34
CA PHE A 252 1.71 -6.97 -23.23
C PHE A 252 2.74 -7.71 -22.38
N ILE A 253 4.04 -7.48 -22.59
CA ILE A 253 5.08 -8.11 -21.77
C ILE A 253 4.94 -7.76 -20.29
N CYS A 254 4.53 -6.53 -19.98
CA CYS A 254 4.40 -6.09 -18.59
C CYS A 254 3.18 -6.69 -17.92
N LEU A 255 2.07 -6.83 -18.66
CA LEU A 255 0.90 -7.56 -18.19
C LEU A 255 1.27 -9.02 -17.87
N ILE A 256 1.93 -9.72 -18.80
CA ILE A 256 2.34 -11.11 -18.60
C ILE A 256 3.31 -11.25 -17.43
N ARG A 257 4.27 -10.33 -17.29
CA ARG A 257 5.19 -10.35 -16.15
C ARG A 257 4.52 -10.06 -14.82
N GLY A 258 3.38 -9.37 -14.78
CA GLY A 258 2.58 -9.22 -13.57
C GLY A 258 1.75 -10.46 -13.23
N LEU A 259 1.33 -11.23 -14.24
CA LEU A 259 0.73 -12.55 -14.00
C LEU A 259 1.71 -13.54 -13.36
N ILE A 260 2.99 -13.46 -13.73
CA ILE A 260 3.95 -14.44 -13.28
C ILE A 260 4.07 -14.46 -11.75
N PRO A 261 4.32 -13.37 -11.00
CA PRO A 261 4.33 -13.38 -9.53
C PRO A 261 3.06 -13.93 -8.88
N MET A 262 1.91 -13.84 -9.55
CA MET A 262 0.67 -14.46 -9.07
C MET A 262 0.68 -15.99 -9.18
N ALA A 263 1.53 -16.54 -10.03
CA ALA A 263 1.83 -17.97 -10.13
C ALA A 263 3.17 -18.38 -9.45
N TYR A 264 4.25 -17.61 -9.62
CA TYR A 264 5.63 -17.80 -9.16
C TYR A 264 6.43 -16.47 -9.19
N PRO A 265 7.22 -16.07 -8.18
CA PRO A 265 7.88 -14.73 -8.14
C PRO A 265 9.00 -14.54 -9.21
N ILE A 266 9.02 -13.39 -9.91
CA ILE A 266 9.92 -13.00 -11.04
C ILE A 266 10.21 -11.46 -11.02
N PRO A 267 11.26 -10.92 -11.69
CA PRO A 267 11.82 -9.58 -11.45
C PRO A 267 11.24 -8.48 -12.42
N PRO A 268 11.78 -7.24 -12.51
CA PRO A 268 11.12 -5.97 -12.89
C PRO A 268 10.25 -5.73 -14.12
N GLY A 269 9.36 -4.72 -14.00
CA GLY A 269 8.94 -3.84 -15.12
C GLY A 269 7.79 -2.83 -14.86
N PRO A 270 7.36 -2.06 -15.88
CA PRO A 270 6.65 -0.77 -15.72
C PRO A 270 5.12 -0.78 -15.52
N VAL A 271 4.39 -1.83 -15.92
CA VAL A 271 2.92 -1.92 -15.67
C VAL A 271 2.68 -2.65 -14.36
N GLN A 272 1.77 -2.15 -13.52
CA GLN A 272 1.45 -2.72 -12.21
C GLN A 272 -0.01 -3.15 -12.09
N TYR A 273 -0.26 -4.38 -11.62
CA TYR A 273 -1.58 -4.88 -11.26
C TYR A 273 -2.01 -4.42 -9.86
N ILE A 274 -3.31 -4.23 -9.71
CA ILE A 274 -4.02 -3.83 -8.49
C ILE A 274 -5.44 -4.40 -8.56
N ASP A 275 -6.19 -4.31 -7.47
CA ASP A 275 -7.63 -4.59 -7.36
C ASP A 275 -7.94 -6.07 -7.13
N PHE A 276 -7.30 -6.63 -6.10
CA PHE A 276 -7.49 -8.03 -5.70
C PHE A 276 -8.68 -8.24 -4.75
N GLY A 277 -9.59 -7.27 -4.64
CA GLY A 277 -10.68 -7.29 -3.66
C GLY A 277 -11.65 -8.47 -3.86
N LEU A 278 -11.83 -8.89 -5.12
CA LEU A 278 -12.69 -10.00 -5.50
C LEU A 278 -11.90 -11.24 -5.96
N SER A 279 -10.57 -11.23 -5.80
CA SER A 279 -9.74 -12.35 -6.25
C SER A 279 -9.96 -13.58 -5.38
N THR A 280 -10.19 -14.73 -6.02
CA THR A 280 -10.25 -16.04 -5.40
C THR A 280 -8.93 -16.79 -5.61
N ILE A 281 -8.61 -17.70 -4.68
CA ILE A 281 -7.54 -18.67 -4.90
C ILE A 281 -8.19 -19.89 -5.52
N GLU A 282 -7.96 -20.09 -6.82
CA GLU A 282 -8.47 -21.24 -7.54
C GLU A 282 -7.70 -22.52 -7.18
N VAL A 283 -8.43 -23.63 -7.13
CA VAL A 283 -7.84 -24.95 -6.84
C VAL A 283 -7.10 -25.50 -8.06
N ASN A 284 -7.63 -25.24 -9.26
CA ASN A 284 -7.01 -25.63 -10.51
C ASN A 284 -6.08 -24.51 -11.02
N THR A 285 -4.81 -24.57 -10.64
CA THR A 285 -3.82 -23.55 -10.99
C THR A 285 -3.69 -23.32 -12.50
N LEU A 286 -3.81 -24.37 -13.32
CA LEU A 286 -3.64 -24.25 -14.78
C LEU A 286 -4.81 -23.50 -15.42
N GLU A 287 -6.03 -23.83 -15.03
CA GLU A 287 -7.24 -23.14 -15.47
C GLU A 287 -7.23 -21.67 -15.01
N ALA A 288 -6.83 -21.41 -13.77
CA ALA A 288 -6.68 -20.05 -13.25
C ALA A 288 -5.65 -19.21 -14.01
N ILE A 289 -4.51 -19.80 -14.38
CA ILE A 289 -3.51 -19.16 -15.24
C ILE A 289 -4.10 -18.87 -16.62
N ALA A 290 -4.81 -19.83 -17.20
CA ALA A 290 -5.44 -19.69 -18.49
C ALA A 290 -6.53 -18.60 -18.50
N ASP A 291 -7.28 -18.45 -17.41
CA ASP A 291 -8.28 -17.39 -17.24
C ASP A 291 -7.63 -16.02 -17.07
N ASN A 292 -6.54 -15.92 -16.29
CA ASN A 292 -5.75 -14.70 -16.20
C ASN A 292 -5.20 -14.27 -17.58
N LEU A 293 -4.78 -15.23 -18.40
CA LEU A 293 -4.34 -14.97 -19.77
C LEU A 293 -5.49 -14.50 -20.66
N HIS A 294 -6.69 -15.04 -20.49
CA HIS A 294 -7.89 -14.56 -21.19
C HIS A 294 -8.21 -13.11 -20.84
N GLN A 295 -8.11 -12.74 -19.56
CA GLN A 295 -8.29 -11.35 -19.11
C GLN A 295 -7.22 -10.42 -19.71
N VAL A 296 -5.96 -10.83 -19.75
CA VAL A 296 -4.90 -10.06 -20.43
C VAL A 296 -5.18 -9.94 -21.93
N GLY A 297 -5.63 -11.02 -22.58
CA GLY A 297 -6.07 -10.99 -23.97
C GLY A 297 -7.19 -9.97 -24.20
N THR A 298 -8.16 -9.89 -23.28
CA THR A 298 -9.27 -8.94 -23.33
C THR A 298 -8.79 -7.48 -23.20
N ILE A 299 -7.85 -7.21 -22.28
CA ILE A 299 -7.21 -5.90 -22.15
C ILE A 299 -6.48 -5.52 -23.45
N MET A 300 -5.62 -6.42 -23.96
CA MET A 300 -4.85 -6.16 -25.18
C MET A 300 -5.74 -5.95 -26.41
N MET A 301 -6.80 -6.75 -26.54
CA MET A 301 -7.82 -6.58 -27.56
C MET A 301 -8.51 -5.22 -27.43
N SER A 302 -8.84 -4.78 -26.22
CA SER A 302 -9.48 -3.47 -25.99
C SER A 302 -8.59 -2.31 -26.44
N LEU A 303 -7.28 -2.40 -26.15
CA LEU A 303 -6.30 -1.41 -26.59
C LEU A 303 -6.15 -1.40 -28.13
N VAL A 304 -6.07 -2.56 -28.76
CA VAL A 304 -5.90 -2.68 -30.23
C VAL A 304 -7.14 -2.18 -30.98
N THR A 305 -8.32 -2.58 -30.54
CA THR A 305 -9.59 -2.25 -31.21
C THR A 305 -10.15 -0.90 -30.80
N LYS A 306 -9.56 -0.28 -29.76
CA LYS A 306 -10.03 0.98 -29.16
C LYS A 306 -11.47 0.90 -28.64
N TYR A 307 -11.87 -0.27 -28.17
CA TYR A 307 -13.18 -0.52 -27.60
C TYR A 307 -13.02 -1.20 -26.25
N ASP A 308 -13.67 -0.66 -25.22
CA ASP A 308 -13.55 -1.19 -23.86
C ASP A 308 -14.45 -2.42 -23.68
N TYR A 309 -13.86 -3.59 -23.92
CA TYR A 309 -14.56 -4.86 -23.76
C TYR A 309 -14.74 -5.26 -22.28
N SER A 310 -14.12 -4.58 -21.32
CA SER A 310 -14.29 -4.92 -19.90
C SER A 310 -15.68 -4.57 -19.35
N LEU A 311 -16.36 -3.61 -20.00
CA LEU A 311 -17.70 -3.16 -19.64
C LEU A 311 -18.80 -3.92 -20.40
N ASP A 312 -18.42 -4.66 -21.44
CA ASP A 312 -19.35 -5.35 -22.31
C ASP A 312 -19.74 -6.70 -21.71
N VAL A 313 -20.77 -6.69 -20.86
CA VAL A 313 -21.40 -7.91 -20.32
C VAL A 313 -22.00 -8.77 -21.44
N THR A 314 -22.12 -8.22 -22.66
CA THR A 314 -22.59 -8.88 -23.87
C THR A 314 -21.48 -9.44 -24.77
N PHE A 315 -20.56 -10.19 -24.17
CA PHE A 315 -19.79 -11.20 -24.90
C PHE A 315 -20.53 -12.47 -25.39
N PRO A 316 -21.87 -12.70 -25.25
CA PRO A 316 -22.41 -14.00 -25.57
C PRO A 316 -22.54 -14.17 -27.08
N GLY A 317 -21.70 -15.06 -27.62
CA GLY A 317 -22.07 -15.88 -28.76
C GLY A 317 -21.40 -15.58 -30.09
N ASN A 318 -20.57 -14.53 -30.20
CA ASN A 318 -19.79 -14.29 -31.42
C ASN A 318 -18.44 -15.00 -31.34
N PHE A 319 -18.49 -16.33 -31.23
CA PHE A 319 -17.33 -17.17 -31.45
C PHE A 319 -17.03 -17.22 -32.94
N GLN A 320 -15.75 -17.27 -33.28
CA GLN A 320 -15.34 -17.60 -34.64
C GLN A 320 -14.11 -18.50 -34.60
N ASP A 321 -14.06 -19.41 -35.55
CA ASP A 321 -12.87 -20.19 -35.85
C ASP A 321 -11.86 -19.32 -36.59
N VAL A 322 -10.69 -19.13 -35.99
CA VAL A 322 -9.57 -18.42 -36.61
C VAL A 322 -8.41 -19.36 -36.78
N VAL A 323 -7.88 -19.45 -38.00
CA VAL A 323 -6.68 -20.24 -38.30
C VAL A 323 -5.47 -19.43 -37.88
N VAL A 324 -4.74 -19.92 -36.87
CA VAL A 324 -3.51 -19.33 -36.35
C VAL A 324 -2.32 -20.23 -36.61
N ARG A 325 -1.11 -19.67 -36.70
CA ARG A 325 0.11 -20.46 -36.76
C ARG A 325 0.35 -21.23 -35.46
N TRP A 326 0.79 -22.48 -35.60
CA TRP A 326 1.02 -23.41 -34.49
C TRP A 326 2.37 -24.13 -34.62
N GLY A 327 3.07 -24.29 -33.49
CA GLY A 327 4.30 -25.07 -33.42
C GLY A 327 5.41 -24.65 -34.40
N ASN A 328 6.19 -25.63 -34.89
CA ASN A 328 7.28 -25.42 -35.85
C ASN A 328 6.82 -25.69 -37.29
N ALA A 329 7.51 -25.09 -38.26
CA ALA A 329 7.41 -25.40 -39.71
C ALA A 329 6.12 -24.97 -40.43
N GLY A 330 5.47 -23.90 -39.98
CA GLY A 330 4.33 -23.32 -40.70
C GLY A 330 3.04 -24.12 -40.58
N ALA A 331 2.96 -25.03 -39.61
CA ALA A 331 1.69 -25.65 -39.24
C ALA A 331 0.70 -24.59 -38.74
N THR A 332 -0.58 -24.88 -38.90
CA THR A 332 -1.68 -24.01 -38.49
C THR A 332 -2.71 -24.81 -37.72
N GLN A 333 -3.39 -24.17 -36.78
CA GLN A 333 -4.50 -24.73 -36.02
C GLN A 333 -5.71 -23.80 -36.12
N SER A 334 -6.91 -24.37 -36.23
CA SER A 334 -8.15 -23.63 -36.05
C SER A 334 -8.41 -23.47 -34.56
N VAL A 335 -8.57 -22.25 -34.08
CA VAL A 335 -8.88 -21.93 -32.68
C VAL A 335 -10.22 -21.20 -32.66
N GLU A 336 -11.18 -21.76 -31.93
CA GLU A 336 -12.43 -21.06 -31.62
C GLU A 336 -12.13 -19.98 -30.56
N THR A 337 -12.44 -18.72 -30.86
CA THR A 337 -11.99 -17.57 -30.06
C THR A 337 -13.09 -16.53 -29.86
N HIS A 338 -12.98 -15.78 -28.77
CA HIS A 338 -13.79 -14.57 -28.50
C HIS A 338 -13.26 -13.32 -29.23
N ALA A 339 -12.15 -13.43 -29.95
CA ALA A 339 -11.60 -12.31 -30.72
C ALA A 339 -12.59 -11.85 -31.80
N PRO A 340 -12.91 -10.55 -31.90
CA PRO A 340 -13.82 -10.01 -32.89
C PRO A 340 -13.15 -9.91 -34.27
N LYS A 341 -13.96 -9.80 -35.33
CA LYS A 341 -13.45 -9.72 -36.72
C LYS A 341 -12.58 -8.48 -36.95
N GLU A 342 -12.85 -7.42 -36.21
CA GLU A 342 -12.12 -6.16 -36.18
C GLU A 342 -10.66 -6.39 -35.77
N LEU A 343 -10.42 -7.22 -34.74
CA LEU A 343 -9.07 -7.60 -34.32
C LEU A 343 -8.39 -8.46 -35.39
N VAL A 344 -9.07 -9.50 -35.87
CA VAL A 344 -8.51 -10.44 -36.88
C VAL A 344 -8.05 -9.71 -38.13
N ASN A 345 -8.89 -8.80 -38.62
CA ASN A 345 -8.65 -8.04 -39.84
C ASN A 345 -7.92 -6.70 -39.60
N HIS A 346 -7.45 -6.43 -38.38
CA HIS A 346 -6.81 -5.16 -38.07
C HIS A 346 -5.57 -4.94 -38.96
N PRO A 347 -5.49 -3.82 -39.72
CA PRO A 347 -4.48 -3.64 -40.76
C PRO A 347 -3.12 -3.20 -40.22
N ASN A 348 -3.10 -2.49 -39.08
CA ASN A 348 -1.90 -1.82 -38.57
C ASN A 348 -1.17 -2.58 -37.46
N ILE A 349 -1.64 -3.78 -37.11
CA ILE A 349 -1.07 -4.60 -36.04
C ILE A 349 -0.43 -5.85 -36.65
N SER A 350 0.73 -6.23 -36.13
CA SER A 350 1.44 -7.39 -36.66
C SER A 350 0.60 -8.67 -36.54
N LEU A 351 0.80 -9.59 -37.47
CA LEU A 351 0.16 -10.90 -37.41
C LEU A 351 0.49 -11.62 -36.10
N ASP A 352 1.74 -11.51 -35.63
CA ASP A 352 2.21 -12.11 -34.37
C ASP A 352 1.41 -11.59 -33.17
N MET A 353 1.14 -10.28 -33.10
CA MET A 353 0.35 -9.68 -32.02
C MET A 353 -1.10 -10.15 -32.07
N LYS A 354 -1.71 -10.14 -33.28
CA LYS A 354 -3.08 -10.62 -33.46
C LYS A 354 -3.23 -12.07 -33.03
N GLU A 355 -2.35 -12.96 -33.50
CA GLU A 355 -2.39 -14.38 -33.13
C GLU A 355 -2.16 -14.61 -31.64
N ALA A 356 -1.27 -13.83 -31.00
CA ALA A 356 -1.05 -13.91 -29.56
C ALA A 356 -2.32 -13.54 -28.77
N ILE A 357 -2.98 -12.43 -29.12
CA ILE A 357 -4.23 -12.00 -28.48
C ILE A 357 -5.35 -13.03 -28.75
N ILE A 358 -5.51 -13.49 -29.99
CA ILE A 358 -6.51 -14.48 -30.40
C ILE A 358 -6.39 -15.76 -29.56
N ARG A 359 -5.16 -16.27 -29.37
CA ARG A 359 -4.93 -17.49 -28.59
C ARG A 359 -5.15 -17.26 -27.09
N CYS A 360 -4.82 -16.10 -26.54
CA CYS A 360 -5.23 -15.75 -25.17
C CYS A 360 -6.76 -15.77 -25.00
N LEU A 361 -7.51 -15.42 -26.06
CA LEU A 361 -8.97 -15.36 -26.07
C LEU A 361 -9.68 -16.66 -26.50
N ALA A 362 -8.95 -17.76 -26.64
CA ALA A 362 -9.52 -19.06 -27.02
C ALA A 362 -10.64 -19.49 -26.06
N THR A 363 -11.70 -20.09 -26.60
CA THR A 363 -12.84 -20.59 -25.82
C THR A 363 -12.41 -21.74 -24.93
N ASP A 364 -11.72 -22.73 -25.49
CA ASP A 364 -11.03 -23.77 -24.74
C ASP A 364 -9.79 -23.20 -24.06
N TRP A 365 -9.71 -23.35 -22.74
CA TRP A 365 -8.56 -22.92 -21.96
C TRP A 365 -7.28 -23.70 -22.31
N GLN A 366 -7.42 -24.92 -22.87
CA GLN A 366 -6.29 -25.72 -23.35
C GLN A 366 -5.70 -25.19 -24.66
N ASP A 367 -6.45 -24.42 -25.44
CA ASP A 367 -5.90 -23.78 -26.64
C ASP A 367 -5.15 -22.48 -26.32
N ARG A 368 -5.26 -21.99 -25.07
CA ARG A 368 -4.55 -20.81 -24.60
C ARG A 368 -3.06 -21.12 -24.41
N PRO A 369 -2.16 -20.18 -24.74
CA PRO A 369 -0.73 -20.37 -24.55
C PRO A 369 -0.36 -20.46 -23.07
N SER A 370 0.81 -20.99 -22.75
CA SER A 370 1.37 -20.78 -21.40
C SER A 370 1.85 -19.33 -21.22
N MET A 371 2.00 -18.88 -19.97
CA MET A 371 2.61 -17.57 -19.69
C MET A 371 4.04 -17.46 -20.23
N TYR A 372 4.80 -18.56 -20.19
CA TYR A 372 6.17 -18.61 -20.70
C TYR A 372 6.22 -18.48 -22.23
N ASP A 373 5.26 -19.06 -22.93
CA ASP A 373 5.14 -18.92 -24.38
C ASP A 373 4.91 -17.46 -24.78
N ILE A 374 3.95 -16.77 -24.15
CA ILE A 374 3.68 -15.36 -24.46
C ILE A 374 4.86 -14.48 -24.02
N LEU A 375 5.47 -14.75 -22.85
CA LEU A 375 6.65 -14.02 -22.41
C LEU A 375 7.80 -14.16 -23.42
N GLY A 376 8.08 -15.39 -23.85
CA GLY A 376 9.11 -15.69 -24.83
C GLY A 376 8.85 -15.02 -26.17
N LEU A 377 7.58 -14.96 -26.60
CA LEU A 377 7.16 -14.25 -27.80
C LEU A 377 7.38 -12.74 -27.68
N CYS A 378 6.91 -12.12 -26.59
CA CYS A 378 7.08 -10.69 -26.35
C CYS A 378 8.56 -10.31 -26.32
N GLN A 379 9.38 -11.09 -25.59
CA GLN A 379 10.83 -10.88 -25.52
C GLN A 379 11.48 -11.00 -26.88
N SER A 380 11.18 -12.06 -27.63
CA SER A 380 11.73 -12.27 -28.97
C SER A 380 11.40 -11.12 -29.90
N TRP A 381 10.16 -10.63 -29.87
CA TRP A 381 9.73 -9.53 -30.71
C TRP A 381 10.42 -8.21 -30.32
N LEU A 382 10.45 -7.87 -29.02
CA LEU A 382 11.09 -6.64 -28.52
C LEU A 382 12.62 -6.64 -28.70
N PHE A 383 13.29 -7.78 -28.53
CA PHE A 383 14.75 -7.89 -28.67
C PHE A 383 15.19 -8.00 -30.14
N ALA A 384 14.47 -8.74 -31.00
CA ALA A 384 14.81 -8.84 -32.42
C ALA A 384 14.85 -7.46 -33.09
N ARG A 385 13.97 -6.54 -32.68
CA ARG A 385 13.93 -5.17 -33.20
C ARG A 385 15.12 -4.32 -32.77
N ARG A 386 15.74 -4.61 -31.61
CA ARG A 386 16.92 -3.91 -31.09
C ARG A 386 18.23 -4.34 -31.73
N VAL A 387 18.36 -5.63 -32.09
CA VAL A 387 19.67 -6.20 -32.44
C VAL A 387 20.00 -6.04 -33.94
N THR A 388 19.07 -6.21 -34.88
CA THR A 388 19.26 -5.90 -36.33
C THR A 388 18.04 -6.29 -37.17
N ARG A 389 17.82 -5.62 -38.32
CA ARG A 389 16.78 -5.88 -39.36
C ARG A 389 16.85 -7.27 -40.04
N ARG A 390 17.21 -8.35 -39.36
CA ARG A 390 17.31 -9.69 -39.97
C ARG A 390 16.45 -10.68 -39.20
N ARG A 391 15.35 -11.06 -39.86
CA ARG A 391 14.41 -12.16 -39.58
C ARG A 391 13.99 -12.30 -38.12
N THR A 392 12.81 -11.76 -37.81
CA THR A 392 12.04 -12.13 -36.62
C THR A 392 11.98 -13.66 -36.53
N PRO A 393 12.34 -14.27 -35.39
CA PRO A 393 12.20 -15.72 -35.21
C PRO A 393 10.75 -16.11 -35.50
N ALA A 394 10.55 -17.21 -36.22
CA ALA A 394 9.21 -17.76 -36.40
C ALA A 394 8.65 -18.14 -35.02
N LEU A 395 7.39 -17.76 -34.77
CA LEU A 395 6.63 -18.12 -33.58
C LEU A 395 6.78 -19.60 -33.26
N ARG A 396 7.03 -19.90 -31.99
CA ARG A 396 6.98 -21.25 -31.43
C ARG A 396 6.10 -21.16 -30.20
N PHE A 397 5.03 -21.93 -30.23
CA PHE A 397 4.18 -22.14 -29.06
C PHE A 397 4.32 -23.61 -28.69
N ASN A 398 4.73 -23.86 -27.45
CA ASN A 398 4.72 -25.22 -26.91
C ASN A 398 3.29 -25.58 -26.50
N ALA A 399 3.05 -26.87 -26.25
CA ALA A 399 1.78 -27.34 -25.75
C ALA A 399 1.54 -26.80 -24.31
N PRO A 400 0.28 -26.73 -23.84
CA PRO A 400 -0.09 -26.17 -22.53
C PRO A 400 0.55 -26.86 -21.32
N ASP A 401 1.05 -28.08 -21.50
CA ASP A 401 1.69 -28.89 -20.45
C ASP A 401 3.16 -28.55 -20.19
N GLY A 402 3.72 -27.58 -20.93
CA GLY A 402 5.11 -27.16 -20.76
C GLY A 402 6.13 -28.17 -21.27
N THR A 403 5.74 -29.10 -22.15
CA THR A 403 6.65 -29.98 -22.90
C THR A 403 6.99 -29.47 -24.31
#